data_AF-A0A2R8ZQU3-F1
#
_entry.id   AF-A0A2R8ZQU3-F1
#
_cell.length_a   1.000
_cell.length_b   1.000
_cell.length_c   1.000
_cell.angle_alpha   90.00
_cell.angle_beta   90.00
_cell.angle_gamma   90.00
#
_symmetry.space_group_name_H-M   'P 1'
#
loop_
_entity.id
_entity.type
_entity.pdbx_description
1 polymer ?
#
loop_
_entity_poly.entity_id
_entity_poly.type
_entity_poly.pdbx_seq_one_letter_code
_entity_poly.pdbx_strand_id
1 'polypeptide(L)' 'MVLNEYFHNVCELDLVFNFYKVYTVVDEMFLAGEIRETSQTKVLKQLLMLQSLE' A
#
# COMPACT_ATOMS: atom_id res chain seq x y z
N MET A 1 -2.42 4.63 8.64
CA MET A 1 -2.32 5.87 7.84
C MET A 1 -2.14 5.57 6.35
N VAL A 2 -1.10 4.84 5.90
CA VAL A 2 -0.89 4.53 4.47
C VAL A 2 -2.10 3.85 3.83
N LEU A 3 -2.59 2.72 4.37
CA LEU A 3 -3.80 2.06 3.85
C LEU A 3 -5.04 2.97 3.90
N ASN A 4 -5.14 3.84 4.90
CA ASN A 4 -6.27 4.76 5.01
C ASN A 4 -6.24 5.87 3.95
N GLU A 5 -5.05 6.37 3.62
CA GLU A 5 -4.88 7.34 2.53
C GLU A 5 -5.02 6.68 1.17
N TYR A 6 -4.48 5.48 1.00
CA TYR A 6 -4.53 4.73 -0.26
C TYR A 6 -5.95 4.29 -0.64
N PHE A 7 -6.78 3.88 0.34
CA PHE A 7 -8.16 3.45 0.11
C PHE A 7 -9.22 4.52 0.42
N HIS A 8 -8.82 5.74 0.82
CA HIS A 8 -9.73 6.84 1.18
C HIS A 8 -10.82 6.46 2.22
N ASN A 9 -10.41 6.26 3.48
CA ASN A 9 -11.22 5.72 4.58
C ASN A 9 -11.44 4.21 4.46
N VAL A 10 -10.35 3.48 4.70
CA VAL A 10 -10.31 2.01 4.57
C VAL A 10 -11.31 1.32 5.50
N CYS A 11 -12.03 0.34 4.97
CA CYS A 11 -12.84 -0.61 5.74
C CYS A 11 -12.39 -2.06 5.52
N GLU A 12 -12.94 -3.00 6.31
CA GLU A 12 -12.58 -4.43 6.22
C GLU A 12 -12.86 -5.02 4.83
N LEU A 13 -13.98 -4.64 4.21
CA LEU A 13 -14.33 -5.09 2.87
C LEU A 13 -13.31 -4.63 1.82
N ASP A 14 -12.71 -3.44 1.97
CA ASP A 14 -11.68 -2.97 1.04
C ASP A 14 -10.45 -3.87 1.06
N LEU A 15 -10.07 -4.35 2.25
CA LEU A 15 -8.95 -5.27 2.42
C LEU A 15 -9.25 -6.64 1.80
N VAL A 16 -10.47 -7.13 1.97
CA VAL A 16 -10.91 -8.43 1.43
C VAL A 16 -11.00 -8.38 -0.10
N PHE A 17 -11.62 -7.35 -0.67
CA PHE A 17 -11.80 -7.23 -2.12
C PHE A 17 -10.53 -6.81 -2.86
N ASN A 18 -9.67 -6.01 -2.23
CA ASN A 18 -8.42 -5.53 -2.84
C ASN A 18 -7.18 -6.19 -2.22
N PHE A 19 -7.29 -7.46 -1.80
CA PHE A 19 -6.20 -8.17 -1.11
C PHE A 19 -4.88 -8.11 -1.89
N TYR A 20 -4.92 -8.20 -3.22
CA TYR A 20 -3.73 -8.11 -4.07
C TYR A 20 -3.03 -6.75 -3.97
N LYS A 21 -3.78 -5.65 -3.88
CA LYS A 21 -3.22 -4.30 -3.65
C LYS A 21 -2.63 -4.18 -2.26
N VAL A 22 -3.25 -4.79 -1.26
CA VAL A 22 -2.73 -4.81 0.12
C VAL A 22 -1.36 -5.49 0.17
N TYR A 23 -1.16 -6.60 -0.55
CA TYR A 23 0.16 -7.23 -0.67
C TYR A 23 1.20 -6.28 -1.27
N THR A 24 0.85 -5.54 -2.32
CA THR A 24 1.73 -4.52 -2.90
C THR A 24 2.08 -3.42 -1.89
N VAL A 25 1.12 -2.96 -1.07
CA VAL A 25 1.40 -1.99 0.01
C VAL A 25 2.37 -2.58 1.04
N VAL A 26 2.18 -3.85 1.41
CA VAL A 26 3.05 -4.53 2.38
C VAL A 26 4.47 -4.67 1.84
N ASP A 27 4.65 -5.07 0.58
CA ASP A 27 5.97 -5.24 -0.04
C ASP A 27 6.76 -3.93 -0.21
N GLU A 28 6.06 -2.79 -0.30
CA GLU A 28 6.71 -1.47 -0.28
C GLU A 28 7.15 -1.05 1.12
N MET A 29 6.45 -1.48 2.16
CA MET A 29 6.79 -1.16 3.55
C MET A 29 7.79 -2.15 4.16
N PHE A 30 7.72 -3.42 3.78
CA PHE A 30 8.50 -4.52 4.32
C PHE A 30 8.99 -5.41 3.20
N LEU A 31 10.23 -5.88 3.29
CA LEU A 31 10.77 -6.81 2.31
C LEU A 31 11.78 -7.74 2.98
N ALA A 32 11.71 -9.03 2.65
CA ALA A 32 12.61 -10.05 3.20
C ALA A 32 12.67 -10.09 4.74
N GLY A 33 11.56 -9.76 5.41
CA GLY A 33 11.47 -9.74 6.88
C GLY A 33 12.00 -8.46 7.54
N GLU A 34 12.51 -7.51 6.75
CA GLU A 34 13.04 -6.23 7.22
C GLU A 34 12.14 -5.05 6.82
N ILE A 35 12.26 -3.93 7.53
CA ILE A 35 11.60 -2.68 7.16
C ILE A 35 12.28 -2.10 5.92
N ARG A 36 11.51 -1.87 4.86
CA ARG A 36 12.02 -1.32 3.59
C ARG A 36 11.86 0.19 3.53
N GLU A 37 10.65 0.69 3.77
CA GLU A 37 10.35 2.13 3.71
C GLU A 37 9.38 2.52 4.83
N THR A 38 9.71 3.60 5.52
CA THR A 38 8.94 4.13 6.65
C THR A 38 8.22 5.42 6.32
N SER A 39 8.65 6.13 5.26
CA SER A 39 8.03 7.37 4.82
C SER A 39 6.72 7.10 4.08
N GLN A 40 5.61 7.46 4.72
CA GLN A 40 4.27 7.32 4.15
C GLN A 40 4.15 8.01 2.78
N THR A 41 4.70 9.22 2.65
CA THR A 41 4.66 9.99 1.40
C THR A 41 5.36 9.28 0.25
N LYS A 42 6.50 8.61 0.53
CA LYS A 42 7.21 7.85 -0.50
C LYS A 42 6.44 6.59 -0.90
N VAL A 43 5.92 5.85 0.08
CA VAL A 43 5.11 4.65 -0.17
C VAL A 43 3.88 5.01 -1.02
N LEU A 44 3.12 6.04 -0.64
CA LEU A 44 1.94 6.49 -1.40
C LEU A 44 2.29 6.93 -2.81
N LYS A 45 3.38 7.70 -2.99
CA LYS A 45 3.84 8.13 -4.32
C LYS A 45 4.18 6.93 -5.20
N GLN A 46 4.88 5.94 -4.64
CA GLN A 46 5.24 4.72 -5.36
C GLN A 46 4.01 3.90 -5.75
N LEU A 47 3.07 3.73 -4.83
CA LEU A 47 1.82 3.01 -5.08
C LEU A 47 0.97 3.67 -6.18
N LEU A 48 0.86 5.01 -6.18
CA LEU A 48 0.14 5.75 -7.21
C LEU A 48 0.82 5.63 -8.58
N MET A 49 2.16 5.64 -8.61
CA MET A 49 2.91 5.40 -9.85
C MET A 49 2.65 3.98 -10.38
N LEU A 50 2.73 2.96 -9.52
CA LEU A 50 2.48 1.56 -9.92
C LEU A 50 1.06 1.38 -10.47
N GLN A 51 0.06 1.99 -9.83
CA GLN A 51 -1.33 1.96 -10.28
C GLN A 51 -1.55 2.63 -11.65
N SER A 52 -0.72 3.61 -12.04
CA SER A 52 -0.81 4.25 -13.36
C SER A 52 -0.26 3.40 -14.51
N LEU A 53 0.45 2.31 -14.18
CA LEU A 53 1.00 1.37 -15.15
C LEU A 53 0.07 0.17 -15.41
N GLU A 54 -0.98 0.02 -14.59
CA GLU A 54 -2.09 -0.91 -14.79
C GLU A 54 -3.13 -0.33 -15.77
#